data_AF-A0A7S0PBL8-F1
#
_entry.id   AF-A0A7S0PBL8-F1
#
_cell.length_a   1.000
_cell.length_b   1.000
_cell.length_c   1.000
_cell.angle_alpha   90.00
_cell.angle_beta   90.00
_cell.angle_gamma   90.00
#
_symmetry.space_group_name_H-M   'P 1'
#
loop_
_entity.id
_entity.type
_entity.pdbx_description
1 polymer ?
#
loop_
_entity_poly.entity_id
_entity_poly.type
_entity_poly.pdbx_seq_one_letter_code
_entity_poly.pdbx_strand_id
1 'polypeptide(L)'
;GCAPRSACLKAADCTVAGSQCVGGVCSVPSNCSNGRKDHGEVAVDVGPSCGPTPAGGVCSASGECSSLDCRFPFAGARLGTCGEGDCFDGVWQRQREADLDCGSACGRSRLCPVYARCSISGDCESGRCAGGACQPALTCVPGQCGGKCPPCPLEMPCSTATDCLSGNCAFGMCAAAAPGQDAAGCSGSGSLTVDAGDQSQQPGLGFLVDETAVVQPGVPYASSMTPSSGPSGPTSSVRFYGGAFDVSPTAIFRTVVASPATRARLPGSASGTCMPAGDSFVECGVPSHSRATVVLAVEYSASGSVDGPWLRVQPFYFSTGRYRITGRAGAVTGLRITSSPASLVQ
;
A
#
# COMPACT_ATOMS: atom_id res chain seq x y z
N GLY A 1 -35.65 13.67 -10.04
CA GLY A 1 -35.77 13.09 -8.69
C GLY A 1 -34.61 12.15 -8.45
N CYS A 2 -34.44 11.76 -7.20
CA CYS A 2 -33.42 10.88 -6.66
C CYS A 2 -33.90 9.43 -6.58
N ALA A 3 -32.99 8.50 -6.83
CA ALA A 3 -33.23 7.07 -6.70
C ALA A 3 -33.41 6.65 -5.22
N PRO A 4 -33.90 5.44 -4.92
CA PRO A 4 -33.92 4.92 -3.56
C PRO A 4 -32.53 4.98 -2.93
N ARG A 5 -32.47 5.14 -1.60
CA ARG A 5 -31.23 5.29 -0.80
C ARG A 5 -30.40 6.55 -1.10
N SER A 6 -30.87 7.44 -1.97
CA SER A 6 -30.24 8.73 -2.23
C SER A 6 -30.77 9.82 -1.29
N ALA A 7 -29.98 10.87 -1.10
CA ALA A 7 -30.36 12.03 -0.29
C ALA A 7 -31.59 12.74 -0.89
N CYS A 8 -32.50 13.17 -0.01
CA CYS A 8 -33.73 13.89 -0.34
C CYS A 8 -34.04 14.95 0.72
N LEU A 9 -34.84 15.95 0.34
CA LEU A 9 -35.37 16.97 1.24
C LEU A 9 -36.89 16.81 1.45
N LYS A 10 -37.60 16.27 0.46
CA LYS A 10 -39.04 15.98 0.51
C LYS A 10 -39.37 14.72 -0.28
N ALA A 11 -40.51 14.10 0.01
CA ALA A 11 -40.93 12.85 -0.64
C ALA A 11 -41.04 12.96 -2.18
N ALA A 12 -41.41 14.13 -2.70
CA ALA A 12 -41.46 14.40 -4.15
C ALA A 12 -40.08 14.39 -4.82
N ASP A 13 -38.98 14.43 -4.04
CA ASP A 13 -37.65 14.29 -4.61
C ASP A 13 -37.40 12.84 -5.04
N CYS A 14 -38.05 11.84 -4.45
CA CYS A 14 -37.84 10.43 -4.79
C CYS A 14 -38.56 10.05 -6.10
N THR A 15 -37.85 9.38 -7.02
CA THR A 15 -38.40 9.01 -8.36
C THR A 15 -39.26 7.77 -8.34
N VAL A 16 -39.11 6.93 -7.33
CA VAL A 16 -39.83 5.67 -7.22
C VAL A 16 -41.17 5.90 -6.54
N ALA A 17 -42.24 5.47 -7.19
CA ALA A 17 -43.58 5.55 -6.64
C ALA A 17 -43.67 4.75 -5.33
N GLY A 18 -44.13 5.40 -4.26
CA GLY A 18 -44.20 4.81 -2.91
C GLY A 18 -42.99 5.09 -2.02
N SER A 19 -41.89 5.64 -2.54
CA SER A 19 -40.76 6.09 -1.73
C SER A 19 -41.07 7.38 -0.96
N GLN A 20 -40.69 7.41 0.32
CA GLN A 20 -40.81 8.58 1.20
C GLN A 20 -39.42 9.10 1.57
N CYS A 21 -39.30 10.39 1.88
CA CYS A 21 -38.05 10.93 2.41
C CYS A 21 -38.01 10.74 3.93
N VAL A 22 -37.28 9.72 4.40
CA VAL A 22 -37.18 9.35 5.82
C VAL A 22 -35.74 9.52 6.26
N GLY A 23 -35.49 10.33 7.30
CA GLY A 23 -34.13 10.59 7.78
C GLY A 23 -33.22 11.26 6.73
N GLY A 24 -33.81 12.02 5.79
CA GLY A 24 -33.07 12.66 4.69
C GLY A 24 -32.67 11.73 3.54
N VAL A 25 -33.20 10.50 3.52
CA VAL A 25 -32.92 9.49 2.50
C VAL A 25 -34.21 8.93 1.91
N CYS A 26 -34.24 8.70 0.59
CA CYS A 26 -35.38 8.08 -0.08
C CYS A 26 -35.54 6.62 0.38
N SER A 27 -36.65 6.30 1.03
CA SER A 27 -37.00 4.96 1.47
C SER A 27 -37.22 4.03 0.28
N VAL A 28 -36.89 2.75 0.45
CA VAL A 28 -37.23 1.71 -0.52
C VAL A 28 -38.71 1.31 -0.37
N PRO A 29 -39.40 0.93 -1.46
CA PRO A 29 -40.72 0.32 -1.39
C PRO A 29 -40.73 -0.94 -0.50
N SER A 30 -41.86 -1.25 0.14
CA SER A 30 -41.96 -2.36 1.10
C SER A 30 -41.79 -3.76 0.49
N ASN A 31 -41.94 -3.88 -0.82
CA ASN A 31 -41.64 -5.12 -1.55
C ASN A 31 -40.14 -5.39 -1.63
N CYS A 32 -39.29 -4.37 -1.54
CA CYS A 32 -37.83 -4.48 -1.66
C CYS A 32 -37.11 -4.94 -0.39
N SER A 33 -37.81 -5.60 0.53
CA SER A 33 -37.23 -6.15 1.78
C SER A 33 -38.14 -7.20 2.42
N ASN A 34 -39.07 -7.79 1.67
CA ASN A 34 -40.06 -8.71 2.19
C ASN A 34 -39.68 -10.19 2.00
N GLY A 35 -38.51 -10.46 1.41
CA GLY A 35 -37.98 -11.80 1.20
C GLY A 35 -38.70 -12.58 0.10
N ARG A 36 -39.48 -11.90 -0.76
CA ARG A 36 -40.19 -12.50 -1.90
C ARG A 36 -39.78 -11.79 -3.19
N LYS A 37 -40.03 -12.44 -4.33
CA LYS A 37 -39.87 -11.83 -5.65
C LYS A 37 -41.22 -11.28 -6.10
N ASP A 38 -41.37 -9.97 -6.07
CA ASP A 38 -42.59 -9.26 -6.45
C ASP A 38 -42.53 -8.68 -7.88
N HIS A 39 -43.65 -8.15 -8.37
CA HIS A 39 -43.72 -7.49 -9.67
C HIS A 39 -42.86 -6.21 -9.67
N GLY A 40 -41.90 -6.11 -10.61
CA GLY A 40 -40.91 -5.02 -10.66
C GLY A 40 -39.52 -5.40 -10.13
N GLU A 41 -39.40 -6.60 -9.56
CA GLU A 41 -38.14 -7.17 -9.09
C GLU A 41 -37.58 -8.20 -10.07
N VAL A 42 -36.25 -8.20 -10.23
CA VAL A 42 -35.51 -9.13 -11.07
C VAL A 42 -35.04 -10.34 -10.27
N ALA A 43 -34.78 -10.15 -8.98
CA ALA A 43 -34.54 -11.17 -7.96
C ALA A 43 -35.21 -10.76 -6.63
N VAL A 44 -35.28 -11.65 -5.65
CA VAL A 44 -35.91 -11.36 -4.34
C VAL A 44 -35.36 -10.05 -3.76
N ASP A 45 -36.24 -9.09 -3.48
CA ASP A 45 -35.90 -7.78 -2.93
C ASP A 45 -34.93 -6.93 -3.79
N VAL A 46 -34.78 -7.27 -5.08
CA VAL A 46 -33.78 -6.66 -5.97
C VAL A 46 -34.40 -6.33 -7.33
N GLY A 47 -34.21 -5.08 -7.77
CA GLY A 47 -34.66 -4.63 -9.08
C GLY A 47 -34.67 -3.11 -9.21
N PRO A 48 -35.03 -2.60 -10.40
CA PRO A 48 -34.98 -1.17 -10.69
C PRO A 48 -35.89 -0.32 -9.80
N SER A 49 -36.98 -0.89 -9.24
CA SER A 49 -37.83 -0.24 -8.23
C SER A 49 -37.21 -0.20 -6.84
N CYS A 50 -36.25 -1.06 -6.54
CA CYS A 50 -35.57 -1.16 -5.25
C CYS A 50 -34.31 -0.29 -5.17
N GLY A 51 -33.84 0.20 -6.32
CA GLY A 51 -32.63 1.01 -6.44
C GLY A 51 -31.38 0.15 -6.67
N PRO A 52 -30.21 0.78 -6.77
CA PRO A 52 -28.97 0.09 -7.06
C PRO A 52 -28.57 -0.85 -5.90
N THR A 53 -28.24 -2.09 -6.27
CA THR A 53 -27.76 -3.15 -5.38
C THR A 53 -26.25 -3.02 -5.16
N PRO A 54 -25.72 -3.34 -3.96
CA PRO A 54 -24.28 -3.38 -3.70
C PRO A 54 -23.59 -4.54 -4.43
N ALA A 55 -22.24 -4.52 -4.44
CA ALA A 55 -21.46 -5.60 -5.01
C ALA A 55 -21.83 -6.98 -4.42
N GLY A 56 -21.78 -8.02 -5.24
CA GLY A 56 -22.18 -9.37 -4.88
C GLY A 56 -23.70 -9.64 -4.95
N GLY A 57 -24.54 -8.60 -5.05
CA GLY A 57 -25.97 -8.79 -5.25
C GLY A 57 -26.33 -9.12 -6.70
N VAL A 58 -27.55 -9.63 -6.92
CA VAL A 58 -28.01 -10.03 -8.25
C VAL A 58 -28.36 -8.79 -9.09
N CYS A 59 -28.19 -8.86 -10.39
CA CYS A 59 -28.59 -7.80 -11.32
C CYS A 59 -29.03 -8.38 -12.67
N SER A 60 -29.75 -7.60 -13.45
CA SER A 60 -30.15 -7.91 -14.82
C SER A 60 -29.65 -6.87 -15.83
N ALA A 61 -29.21 -5.71 -15.33
CA ALA A 61 -28.56 -4.66 -16.10
C ALA A 61 -27.56 -3.90 -15.23
N SER A 62 -26.52 -3.35 -15.85
CA SER A 62 -25.49 -2.54 -15.19
C SER A 62 -26.04 -1.43 -14.29
N GLY A 63 -27.10 -0.73 -14.71
CA GLY A 63 -27.71 0.35 -13.94
C GLY A 63 -28.40 -0.07 -12.64
N GLU A 64 -28.55 -1.37 -12.41
CA GLU A 64 -29.10 -1.94 -11.17
C GLU A 64 -28.01 -2.17 -10.12
N CYS A 65 -26.74 -1.94 -10.44
CA CYS A 65 -25.62 -2.06 -9.51
C CYS A 65 -25.16 -0.67 -9.07
N SER A 66 -24.78 -0.54 -7.79
CA SER A 66 -24.16 0.68 -7.25
C SER A 66 -22.85 1.02 -7.96
N SER A 67 -22.18 -0.01 -8.47
CA SER A 67 -20.95 0.04 -9.26
C SER A 67 -21.17 0.29 -10.75
N LEU A 68 -22.42 0.29 -11.22
CA LEU A 68 -22.78 0.28 -12.65
C LEU A 68 -22.19 -0.90 -13.43
N ASP A 69 -21.77 -1.98 -12.76
CA ASP A 69 -21.20 -3.17 -13.38
C ASP A 69 -22.00 -4.41 -13.01
N CYS A 70 -22.75 -4.95 -13.99
CA CYS A 70 -23.46 -6.21 -13.85
C CYS A 70 -22.75 -7.28 -14.68
N ARG A 71 -22.03 -8.19 -14.02
CA ARG A 71 -21.25 -9.24 -14.68
C ARG A 71 -22.11 -10.47 -14.91
N PHE A 72 -22.26 -10.86 -16.17
CA PHE A 72 -23.01 -12.04 -16.57
C PHE A 72 -22.09 -13.27 -16.66
N PRO A 73 -22.53 -14.46 -16.18
CA PRO A 73 -21.71 -15.66 -16.18
C PRO A 73 -21.41 -16.22 -17.59
N PHE A 74 -22.25 -15.89 -18.58
CA PHE A 74 -22.05 -16.24 -19.99
C PHE A 74 -22.91 -15.33 -20.89
N ALA A 75 -22.54 -15.24 -22.17
CA ALA A 75 -23.30 -14.47 -23.15
C ALA A 75 -24.74 -14.99 -23.29
N GLY A 76 -25.73 -14.12 -23.05
CA GLY A 76 -27.16 -14.47 -23.08
C GLY A 76 -27.77 -14.85 -21.73
N ALA A 77 -27.01 -14.80 -20.63
CA ALA A 77 -27.59 -14.93 -19.29
C ALA A 77 -28.58 -13.78 -19.00
N ARG A 78 -29.71 -14.11 -18.37
CA ARG A 78 -30.75 -13.12 -17.98
C ARG A 78 -30.44 -12.42 -16.65
N LEU A 79 -29.55 -12.99 -15.85
CA LEU A 79 -29.14 -12.49 -14.55
C LEU A 79 -27.62 -12.56 -14.46
N GLY A 80 -27.04 -11.55 -13.84
CA GLY A 80 -25.64 -11.45 -13.46
C GLY A 80 -25.51 -11.12 -11.98
N THR A 81 -24.27 -10.89 -11.58
CA THR A 81 -23.92 -10.43 -10.24
C THR A 81 -23.31 -9.05 -10.36
N CYS A 82 -23.72 -8.12 -9.50
CA CYS A 82 -23.09 -6.82 -9.40
C CYS A 82 -21.62 -7.02 -9.06
N GLY A 83 -20.76 -6.69 -10.01
CA GLY A 83 -19.33 -6.60 -9.75
C GLY A 83 -19.07 -5.46 -8.80
N GLU A 84 -17.89 -5.43 -8.22
CA GLU A 84 -17.44 -4.24 -7.50
C GLU A 84 -17.36 -3.03 -8.47
N GLY A 85 -17.33 -3.27 -9.79
CA GLY A 85 -17.14 -2.28 -10.84
C GLY A 85 -15.68 -1.93 -11.00
N ASP A 86 -15.32 -1.34 -12.14
CA ASP A 86 -13.94 -0.92 -12.43
C ASP A 86 -13.37 -0.10 -11.25
N CYS A 87 -14.21 0.75 -10.65
CA CYS A 87 -13.92 1.58 -9.46
C CYS A 87 -13.68 0.84 -8.14
N PHE A 88 -13.57 -0.48 -8.11
CA PHE A 88 -13.39 -1.26 -6.89
C PHE A 88 -12.73 -2.61 -7.16
N ASP A 89 -12.32 -2.89 -8.41
CA ASP A 89 -11.85 -4.21 -8.80
C ASP A 89 -10.37 -4.45 -8.48
N GLY A 90 -9.70 -3.46 -7.86
CA GLY A 90 -8.29 -3.51 -7.53
C GLY A 90 -7.40 -3.34 -8.76
N VAL A 91 -7.94 -2.88 -9.89
CA VAL A 91 -7.23 -2.76 -11.17
C VAL A 91 -7.40 -1.36 -11.73
N TRP A 92 -6.29 -0.62 -11.81
CA TRP A 92 -6.31 0.72 -12.39
C TRP A 92 -6.66 0.70 -13.89
N GLN A 93 -7.80 1.28 -14.25
CA GLN A 93 -8.26 1.42 -15.63
C GLN A 93 -8.14 2.86 -16.12
N ARG A 94 -7.03 3.18 -16.79
CA ARG A 94 -6.66 4.53 -17.26
C ARG A 94 -7.77 5.34 -17.98
N GLN A 95 -8.74 4.70 -18.63
CA GLN A 95 -9.82 5.38 -19.37
C GLN A 95 -11.08 5.65 -18.53
N ARG A 96 -11.18 5.03 -17.36
CA ARG A 96 -12.36 5.08 -16.49
C ARG A 96 -12.03 5.55 -15.08
N GLU A 97 -10.75 5.66 -14.74
CA GLU A 97 -10.28 5.98 -13.40
C GLU A 97 -9.09 6.92 -13.46
N ALA A 98 -8.98 7.75 -12.43
CA ALA A 98 -7.87 8.66 -12.27
C ALA A 98 -6.63 7.97 -11.69
N ASP A 99 -6.84 7.12 -10.68
CA ASP A 99 -5.86 6.19 -10.11
C ASP A 99 -6.57 4.90 -9.67
N LEU A 100 -5.84 3.95 -9.09
CA LEU A 100 -6.35 2.65 -8.65
C LEU A 100 -7.73 2.77 -7.97
N ASP A 101 -8.74 2.30 -8.69
CA ASP A 101 -10.13 2.28 -8.28
C ASP A 101 -10.76 3.66 -7.97
N CYS A 102 -10.11 4.81 -8.21
CA CYS A 102 -10.58 6.12 -7.73
C CYS A 102 -10.64 7.18 -8.83
N GLY A 103 -11.41 8.23 -8.56
CA GLY A 103 -11.47 9.42 -9.41
C GLY A 103 -12.89 9.94 -9.59
N SER A 104 -13.03 11.02 -10.36
CA SER A 104 -14.33 11.66 -10.57
C SER A 104 -15.35 10.74 -11.26
N ALA A 105 -14.86 9.83 -12.11
CA ALA A 105 -15.64 8.80 -12.78
C ALA A 105 -16.20 7.74 -11.80
N CYS A 106 -15.55 7.53 -10.65
CA CYS A 106 -16.03 6.69 -9.55
C CYS A 106 -17.02 7.41 -8.62
N GLY A 107 -17.35 8.66 -8.93
CA GLY A 107 -18.28 9.48 -8.16
C GLY A 107 -17.65 10.11 -6.91
N ARG A 108 -18.42 10.96 -6.23
CA ARG A 108 -17.95 11.75 -5.07
C ARG A 108 -17.57 10.91 -3.85
N SER A 109 -18.03 9.66 -3.80
CA SER A 109 -17.75 8.73 -2.71
C SER A 109 -16.38 8.05 -2.81
N ARG A 110 -15.69 8.16 -3.96
CA ARG A 110 -14.40 7.50 -4.20
C ARG A 110 -13.45 8.38 -5.01
N LEU A 111 -13.33 9.62 -4.54
CA LEU A 111 -12.29 10.50 -5.04
C LEU A 111 -10.93 9.99 -4.59
N CYS A 112 -9.91 10.31 -5.37
CA CYS A 112 -8.56 9.88 -5.11
C CYS A 112 -7.94 10.63 -3.91
N PRO A 113 -7.21 9.91 -3.04
CA PRO A 113 -6.54 10.51 -1.90
C PRO A 113 -5.39 11.41 -2.35
N VAL A 114 -4.79 12.15 -1.41
CA VAL A 114 -3.60 12.97 -1.69
C VAL A 114 -2.46 12.08 -2.24
N TYR A 115 -1.75 12.60 -3.24
CA TYR A 115 -0.66 11.98 -4.02
C TYR A 115 -1.06 10.87 -5.01
N ALA A 116 -2.31 10.42 -5.01
CA ALA A 116 -2.82 9.58 -6.08
C ALA A 116 -2.85 10.32 -7.43
N ARG A 117 -2.83 9.57 -8.52
CA ARG A 117 -2.88 10.09 -9.88
C ARG A 117 -4.20 10.82 -10.13
N CYS A 118 -4.13 11.87 -10.95
CA CYS A 118 -5.31 12.63 -11.34
C CYS A 118 -5.16 13.23 -12.74
N SER A 119 -6.29 13.37 -13.43
CA SER A 119 -6.36 14.08 -14.71
C SER A 119 -6.98 15.46 -14.54
N ILE A 120 -7.96 15.58 -13.64
CA ILE A 120 -8.65 16.82 -13.33
C ILE A 120 -8.77 17.02 -11.82
N SER A 121 -8.98 18.26 -11.40
CA SER A 121 -9.15 18.58 -9.97
C SER A 121 -10.34 17.87 -9.31
N GLY A 122 -11.37 17.54 -10.09
CA GLY A 122 -12.52 16.78 -9.62
C GLY A 122 -12.21 15.33 -9.27
N ASP A 123 -11.04 14.80 -9.63
CA ASP A 123 -10.63 13.44 -9.28
C ASP A 123 -10.19 13.31 -7.82
N CYS A 124 -9.76 14.40 -7.20
CA CYS A 124 -9.10 14.39 -5.90
C CYS A 124 -10.06 14.75 -4.76
N GLU A 125 -9.94 14.09 -3.61
CA GLU A 125 -10.68 14.46 -2.39
C GLU A 125 -10.42 15.91 -1.96
N SER A 126 -9.17 16.36 -2.16
CA SER A 126 -8.72 17.72 -1.90
C SER A 126 -9.29 18.75 -2.89
N GLY A 127 -9.85 18.29 -4.02
CA GLY A 127 -10.28 19.13 -5.12
C GLY A 127 -9.12 19.78 -5.88
N ARG A 128 -7.89 19.25 -5.78
CA ARG A 128 -6.69 19.84 -6.39
C ARG A 128 -5.86 18.78 -7.10
N CYS A 129 -5.79 18.88 -8.43
CA CYS A 129 -4.88 18.10 -9.25
C CYS A 129 -3.78 19.01 -9.80
N ALA A 130 -2.51 18.73 -9.50
CA ALA A 130 -1.38 19.47 -10.06
C ALA A 130 -0.21 18.52 -10.35
N GLY A 131 0.42 18.67 -11.53
CA GLY A 131 1.50 17.79 -11.95
C GLY A 131 1.06 16.33 -12.18
N GLY A 132 -0.24 16.09 -12.42
CA GLY A 132 -0.81 14.74 -12.57
C GLY A 132 -1.01 13.98 -11.26
N ALA A 133 -0.85 14.64 -10.11
CA ALA A 133 -1.07 14.06 -8.78
C ALA A 133 -1.96 14.95 -7.91
N CYS A 134 -2.77 14.31 -7.07
CA CYS A 134 -3.64 14.97 -6.11
C CYS A 134 -2.80 15.69 -5.06
N GLN A 135 -3.01 16.99 -4.91
CA GLN A 135 -2.27 17.82 -3.97
C GLN A 135 -3.00 17.94 -2.64
N PRO A 136 -2.29 18.20 -1.53
CA PRO A 136 -2.94 18.59 -0.28
C PRO A 136 -3.88 19.79 -0.45
N ALA A 137 -4.97 19.78 0.30
CA ALA A 137 -5.87 20.93 0.38
C ALA A 137 -5.13 22.17 0.93
N LEU A 138 -5.48 23.35 0.43
CA LEU A 138 -4.87 24.61 0.87
C LEU A 138 -5.19 24.95 2.34
N THR A 139 -6.21 24.31 2.90
CA THR A 139 -6.64 24.49 4.29
C THR A 139 -5.79 23.70 5.29
N CYS A 140 -4.89 22.84 4.81
CA CYS A 140 -4.02 22.06 5.69
C CYS A 140 -2.98 22.96 6.36
N VAL A 141 -2.87 22.86 7.68
CA VAL A 141 -1.87 23.58 8.48
C VAL A 141 -0.68 22.67 8.81
N PRO A 142 0.52 23.22 9.10
CA PRO A 142 1.66 22.41 9.51
C PRO A 142 1.34 21.51 10.72
N GLY A 143 1.64 20.22 10.59
CA GLY A 143 1.33 19.20 11.60
C GLY A 143 -0.06 18.56 11.48
N GLN A 144 -0.92 19.04 10.58
CA GLN A 144 -2.17 18.36 10.22
C GLN A 144 -1.89 17.29 9.16
N CYS A 145 -2.46 16.11 9.37
CA CYS A 145 -2.36 14.99 8.46
C CYS A 145 -3.71 14.24 8.36
N GLY A 146 -3.87 13.41 7.33
CA GLY A 146 -5.08 12.64 7.07
C GLY A 146 -6.14 13.35 6.21
N GLY A 147 -7.02 12.57 5.60
CA GLY A 147 -8.07 12.99 4.67
C GLY A 147 -7.51 13.80 3.50
N LYS A 148 -7.94 15.06 3.40
CA LYS A 148 -7.51 16.00 2.35
C LYS A 148 -6.11 16.58 2.57
N CYS A 149 -5.47 16.24 3.69
CA CYS A 149 -4.12 16.64 4.04
C CYS A 149 -3.13 15.50 3.80
N PRO A 150 -1.81 15.75 3.87
CA PRO A 150 -0.82 14.69 3.69
C PRO A 150 -1.10 13.51 4.64
N PRO A 151 -0.87 12.25 4.21
CA PRO A 151 -1.07 11.10 5.06
C PRO A 151 -0.21 11.16 6.32
N CYS A 152 -0.77 10.67 7.42
CA CYS A 152 -0.21 10.67 8.74
C CYS A 152 0.92 9.62 8.90
N PRO A 153 2.01 9.96 9.62
CA PRO A 153 2.98 8.95 10.06
C PRO A 153 2.35 7.98 11.07
N LEU A 154 3.09 6.92 11.42
CA LEU A 154 2.68 5.95 12.44
C LEU A 154 2.31 6.64 13.77
N GLU A 155 1.42 6.00 14.53
CA GLU A 155 0.90 6.42 15.84
C GLU A 155 0.09 7.71 15.86
N MET A 156 -0.15 8.32 14.70
CA MET A 156 -1.03 9.48 14.59
C MET A 156 -2.50 9.05 14.44
N PRO A 157 -3.45 9.88 14.92
CA PRO A 157 -4.86 9.58 14.79
C PRO A 157 -5.30 9.52 13.33
N CYS A 158 -6.20 8.59 13.04
CA CYS A 158 -6.78 8.37 11.72
C CYS A 158 -8.24 7.96 11.83
N SER A 159 -9.02 8.21 10.78
CA SER A 159 -10.40 7.75 10.63
C SER A 159 -10.51 6.62 9.61
N THR A 160 -9.64 6.61 8.60
CA THR A 160 -9.62 5.63 7.51
C THR A 160 -8.20 5.22 7.16
N ALA A 161 -8.04 4.09 6.47
CA ALA A 161 -6.75 3.56 6.03
C ALA A 161 -5.92 4.56 5.21
N THR A 162 -6.57 5.33 4.33
CA THR A 162 -5.94 6.34 3.47
C THR A 162 -5.41 7.55 4.23
N ASP A 163 -5.85 7.76 5.48
CA ASP A 163 -5.29 8.79 6.34
C ASP A 163 -3.85 8.48 6.74
N CYS A 164 -3.39 7.24 6.62
CA CYS A 164 -2.11 6.76 7.09
C CYS A 164 -1.14 6.52 5.94
N LEU A 165 0.13 6.91 6.13
CA LEU A 165 1.20 6.61 5.17
C LEU A 165 1.40 5.10 4.99
N SER A 166 1.06 4.32 6.02
CA SER A 166 1.09 2.86 6.00
C SER A 166 -0.09 2.21 5.29
N GLY A 167 -1.14 2.98 4.94
CA GLY A 167 -2.41 2.41 4.49
C GLY A 167 -3.16 1.62 5.56
N ASN A 168 -2.77 1.71 6.83
CA ASN A 168 -3.39 0.96 7.92
C ASN A 168 -3.79 1.88 9.08
N CYS A 169 -5.09 2.10 9.22
CA CYS A 169 -5.68 2.76 10.36
C CYS A 169 -6.26 1.71 11.32
N ALA A 170 -5.53 1.38 12.38
CA ALA A 170 -5.93 0.38 13.36
C ALA A 170 -6.27 1.07 14.69
N PHE A 171 -7.47 0.80 15.22
CA PHE A 171 -7.94 1.39 16.48
C PHE A 171 -7.91 2.93 16.50
N GLY A 172 -8.16 3.56 15.34
CA GLY A 172 -8.13 5.01 15.19
C GLY A 172 -6.73 5.63 15.20
N MET A 173 -5.68 4.80 15.06
CA MET A 173 -4.29 5.25 14.95
C MET A 173 -3.57 4.57 13.78
N CYS A 174 -2.64 5.29 13.15
CA CYS A 174 -1.85 4.75 12.06
C CYS A 174 -0.91 3.67 12.56
N ALA A 175 -1.16 2.43 12.16
CA ALA A 175 -0.35 1.28 12.53
C ALA A 175 0.55 0.86 11.37
N ALA A 176 1.57 0.03 11.66
CA ALA A 176 2.32 -0.63 10.60
C ALA A 176 1.37 -1.44 9.70
N ALA A 177 1.67 -1.53 8.40
CA ALA A 177 0.87 -2.34 7.49
C ALA A 177 0.70 -3.76 8.05
N ALA A 178 -0.54 -4.26 8.12
CA ALA A 178 -0.79 -5.60 8.63
C ALA A 178 -0.18 -6.65 7.68
N PRO A 179 0.48 -7.71 8.18
CA PRO A 179 0.80 -8.86 7.35
C PRO A 179 -0.52 -9.56 6.97
N GLY A 180 -0.89 -9.53 5.69
CA GLY A 180 -2.07 -10.23 5.15
C GLY A 180 -3.31 -9.37 4.85
N GLN A 181 -3.13 -8.08 4.59
CA GLN A 181 -4.13 -7.28 3.87
C GLN A 181 -3.44 -6.65 2.67
N ASP A 182 -2.88 -7.49 1.81
CA ASP A 182 -2.92 -7.23 0.39
C ASP A 182 -4.37 -6.87 0.02
N ALA A 183 -4.53 -5.69 -0.56
CA ALA A 183 -5.65 -5.46 -1.45
C ALA A 183 -5.71 -6.66 -2.39
N ALA A 184 -6.84 -7.36 -2.37
CA ALA A 184 -7.07 -8.56 -3.13
C ALA A 184 -6.70 -8.34 -4.61
N GLY A 185 -5.88 -9.24 -5.16
CA GLY A 185 -5.75 -9.33 -6.62
C GLY A 185 -4.35 -9.57 -7.14
N CYS A 186 -3.70 -10.67 -6.77
CA CYS A 186 -2.64 -11.26 -7.61
C CYS A 186 -2.63 -12.79 -7.48
N SER A 187 -3.71 -13.43 -7.94
CA SER A 187 -3.61 -14.80 -8.49
C SER A 187 -3.61 -14.67 -10.01
N GLY A 188 -2.41 -14.77 -10.59
CA GLY A 188 -2.21 -14.76 -12.03
C GLY A 188 -0.94 -15.52 -12.35
N SER A 189 -1.09 -16.83 -12.54
CA SER A 189 -0.09 -17.70 -13.14
C SER A 189 0.28 -17.16 -14.52
N GLY A 190 1.36 -16.39 -14.59
CA GLY A 190 1.95 -15.86 -15.82
C GLY A 190 3.39 -16.33 -15.91
N SER A 191 3.59 -17.55 -16.41
CA SER A 191 4.91 -18.02 -16.85
C SER A 191 5.39 -17.11 -17.98
N LEU A 192 6.35 -16.24 -17.67
CA LEU A 192 7.17 -15.60 -18.69
C LEU A 192 8.57 -16.19 -18.57
N THR A 193 8.80 -17.23 -19.37
CA THR A 193 10.14 -17.62 -19.79
C THR A 193 10.75 -16.45 -20.56
N VAL A 194 11.58 -15.66 -19.90
CA VAL A 194 12.54 -14.79 -20.59
C VAL A 194 13.81 -15.60 -20.82
N ASP A 195 13.98 -16.03 -22.07
CA ASP A 195 15.19 -16.67 -22.57
C ASP A 195 16.40 -15.77 -22.33
N ALA A 196 17.47 -16.41 -21.84
CA ALA A 196 18.79 -15.83 -21.72
C ALA A 196 19.37 -15.54 -23.12
N GLY A 197 19.79 -14.30 -23.35
CA GLY A 197 20.41 -13.90 -24.61
C GLY A 197 21.17 -12.58 -24.53
N ASP A 198 22.49 -12.74 -24.43
CA ASP A 198 23.56 -11.85 -24.92
C ASP A 198 24.15 -10.75 -24.01
N GLN A 199 25.47 -10.79 -23.93
CA GLN A 199 26.35 -9.84 -23.27
C GLN A 199 26.81 -8.78 -24.26
N SER A 200 26.57 -7.51 -23.95
CA SER A 200 27.55 -6.43 -24.18
C SER A 200 27.00 -5.10 -23.66
N GLN A 201 27.91 -4.27 -23.13
CA GLN A 201 27.70 -2.90 -22.65
C GLN A 201 27.02 -2.71 -21.28
N GLN A 202 27.86 -2.73 -20.24
CA GLN A 202 27.79 -1.66 -19.24
C GLN A 202 28.10 -0.32 -19.91
N PRO A 203 27.25 0.70 -19.71
CA PRO A 203 27.71 1.83 -18.93
C PRO A 203 26.64 2.30 -17.92
N GLY A 204 27.05 2.43 -16.65
CA GLY A 204 26.46 3.35 -15.68
C GLY A 204 24.96 3.26 -15.45
N LEU A 205 24.50 2.28 -14.65
CA LEU A 205 23.25 2.49 -13.91
C LEU A 205 23.53 3.47 -12.78
N GLY A 206 23.32 4.76 -13.08
CA GLY A 206 23.27 5.83 -12.10
C GLY A 206 22.13 5.58 -11.11
N PHE A 207 22.38 4.77 -10.08
CA PHE A 207 22.58 5.21 -8.71
C PHE A 207 21.58 6.14 -7.98
N LEU A 208 20.61 6.76 -8.65
CA LEU A 208 19.58 7.57 -8.03
C LEU A 208 18.22 7.15 -8.61
N VAL A 209 17.42 6.51 -7.78
CA VAL A 209 15.97 6.41 -7.98
C VAL A 209 15.44 7.76 -7.46
N ASP A 210 15.22 8.70 -8.38
CA ASP A 210 14.51 9.95 -8.09
C ASP A 210 13.10 9.62 -7.55
N GLU A 211 12.43 10.56 -6.87
CA GLU A 211 11.06 10.40 -6.31
C GLU A 211 9.99 10.06 -7.38
N THR A 212 10.40 9.89 -8.63
CA THR A 212 9.64 9.57 -9.84
C THR A 212 9.88 8.15 -10.36
N ALA A 213 10.81 7.39 -9.79
CA ALA A 213 11.24 6.12 -10.34
C ALA A 213 10.45 4.91 -9.77
N VAL A 214 9.91 4.12 -10.70
CA VAL A 214 9.03 2.98 -10.45
C VAL A 214 9.87 1.76 -10.05
N VAL A 215 9.48 1.09 -8.95
CA VAL A 215 10.09 -0.19 -8.52
C VAL A 215 9.94 -1.21 -9.65
N GLN A 216 11.04 -1.90 -9.99
CA GLN A 216 11.00 -2.88 -11.07
C GLN A 216 10.31 -4.17 -10.58
N PRO A 217 9.34 -4.71 -11.34
CA PRO A 217 8.71 -5.98 -11.00
C PRO A 217 9.74 -7.10 -10.85
N GLY A 218 9.61 -7.90 -9.78
CA GLY A 218 10.49 -9.04 -9.52
C GLY A 218 11.86 -8.70 -8.96
N VAL A 219 12.18 -7.42 -8.71
CA VAL A 219 13.43 -7.00 -8.06
C VAL A 219 13.14 -6.68 -6.59
N PRO A 220 13.95 -7.18 -5.63
CA PRO A 220 13.76 -6.87 -4.23
C PRO A 220 13.84 -5.36 -3.97
N TYR A 221 12.90 -4.85 -3.18
CA TYR A 221 12.83 -3.44 -2.81
C TYR A 221 12.62 -3.25 -1.31
N ALA A 222 13.04 -2.10 -0.79
CA ALA A 222 12.82 -1.69 0.59
C ALA A 222 12.04 -0.37 0.64
N SER A 223 10.93 -0.38 1.37
CA SER A 223 9.99 0.75 1.53
C SER A 223 10.22 1.53 2.82
N SER A 224 10.70 0.88 3.89
CA SER A 224 10.99 1.55 5.17
C SER A 224 12.00 0.74 5.99
N MET A 225 12.47 1.34 7.10
CA MET A 225 13.30 0.63 8.07
C MET A 225 13.02 1.10 9.50
N THR A 226 13.23 0.20 10.46
CA THR A 226 13.16 0.52 11.90
C THR A 226 14.28 -0.17 12.66
N PRO A 227 14.89 0.48 13.66
CA PRO A 227 14.74 1.89 14.01
C PRO A 227 15.47 2.81 13.02
N SER A 228 15.17 4.11 13.03
CA SER A 228 15.88 5.14 12.24
C SER A 228 17.12 5.71 12.94
N SER A 229 17.42 5.24 14.17
CA SER A 229 18.61 5.60 14.92
C SER A 229 18.99 4.53 15.93
N GLY A 230 20.27 4.47 16.30
CA GLY A 230 20.76 3.47 17.26
C GLY A 230 22.26 3.19 17.16
N PRO A 231 22.77 2.20 17.92
CA PRO A 231 24.16 1.81 17.88
C PRO A 231 24.52 1.10 16.57
N SER A 232 25.81 1.08 16.22
CA SER A 232 26.35 0.26 15.13
C SER A 232 27.17 -0.90 15.68
N GLY A 233 27.25 -2.02 14.96
CA GLY A 233 28.10 -3.16 15.28
C GLY A 233 27.34 -4.46 15.54
N PRO A 234 28.00 -5.50 16.09
CA PRO A 234 27.46 -6.87 16.10
C PRO A 234 26.21 -7.08 16.95
N THR A 235 25.92 -6.17 17.89
CA THR A 235 24.74 -6.23 18.77
C THR A 235 23.61 -5.28 18.32
N SER A 236 23.81 -4.57 17.21
CA SER A 236 22.79 -3.69 16.64
C SER A 236 21.94 -4.47 15.64
N SER A 237 20.67 -4.10 15.54
CA SER A 237 19.75 -4.62 14.54
C SER A 237 18.96 -3.50 13.91
N VAL A 238 18.69 -3.64 12.62
CA VAL A 238 17.77 -2.83 11.84
C VAL A 238 16.95 -3.78 10.98
N ARG A 239 15.64 -3.55 10.95
CA ARG A 239 14.73 -4.29 10.09
C ARG A 239 14.34 -3.41 8.91
N PHE A 240 14.54 -3.93 7.70
CA PHE A 240 14.08 -3.33 6.47
C PHE A 240 12.76 -3.99 6.07
N TYR A 241 11.75 -3.19 5.79
CA TYR A 241 10.47 -3.65 5.26
C TYR A 241 10.41 -3.37 3.77
N GLY A 242 9.76 -4.26 3.03
CA GLY A 242 9.74 -4.21 1.57
C GLY A 242 9.06 -5.44 0.98
N GLY A 243 9.53 -5.87 -0.19
CA GLY A 243 8.99 -7.04 -0.87
C GLY A 243 9.90 -7.56 -1.96
N ALA A 244 9.51 -8.70 -2.54
CA ALA A 244 10.28 -9.45 -3.53
C ALA A 244 11.67 -9.88 -3.03
N PHE A 245 11.85 -10.03 -1.71
CA PHE A 245 13.04 -10.64 -1.16
C PHE A 245 13.08 -12.13 -1.53
N ASP A 246 14.25 -12.61 -1.93
CA ASP A 246 14.48 -14.02 -2.16
C ASP A 246 14.53 -14.76 -0.82
N VAL A 247 13.48 -15.54 -0.53
CA VAL A 247 13.33 -16.34 0.69
C VAL A 247 13.99 -17.72 0.58
N SER A 248 14.68 -17.99 -0.54
CA SER A 248 15.43 -19.23 -0.69
C SER A 248 16.55 -19.33 0.37
N PRO A 249 16.87 -20.53 0.85
CA PRO A 249 17.94 -20.73 1.83
C PRO A 249 19.33 -20.40 1.26
N THR A 250 19.43 -20.22 -0.06
CA THR A 250 20.65 -19.85 -0.77
C THR A 250 20.84 -18.35 -0.88
N ALA A 251 19.80 -17.54 -0.72
CA ALA A 251 19.93 -16.10 -0.82
C ALA A 251 20.66 -15.53 0.41
N ILE A 252 21.69 -14.71 0.17
CA ILE A 252 22.40 -14.01 1.23
C ILE A 252 22.16 -12.51 1.09
N PHE A 253 21.80 -11.88 2.21
CA PHE A 253 21.63 -10.45 2.33
C PHE A 253 22.70 -9.85 3.25
N ARG A 254 23.08 -8.60 2.97
CA ARG A 254 23.94 -7.80 3.84
C ARG A 254 23.52 -6.35 3.83
N THR A 255 23.81 -5.64 4.91
CA THR A 255 23.69 -4.18 4.97
C THR A 255 25.04 -3.52 4.78
N VAL A 256 25.06 -2.40 4.06
CA VAL A 256 26.25 -1.57 3.87
C VAL A 256 25.92 -0.11 4.18
N VAL A 257 26.95 0.65 4.56
CA VAL A 257 26.84 2.08 4.74
C VAL A 257 27.07 2.79 3.41
N ALA A 258 26.16 3.69 3.07
CA ALA A 258 26.20 4.51 1.88
C ALA A 258 26.14 6.00 2.22
N SER A 259 26.67 6.84 1.31
CA SER A 259 26.65 8.29 1.48
C SER A 259 25.20 8.82 1.36
N PRO A 260 24.80 9.81 2.18
CA PRO A 260 23.48 10.44 2.06
C PRO A 260 23.27 11.27 0.80
N ALA A 261 24.33 11.79 0.18
CA ALA A 261 24.24 12.66 -1.00
C ALA A 261 24.30 11.82 -2.28
N THR A 262 25.38 11.06 -2.39
CA THR A 262 25.55 10.03 -3.40
C THR A 262 25.24 8.72 -2.69
N ARG A 263 24.19 7.94 -2.92
CA ARG A 263 23.93 6.64 -2.23
C ARG A 263 25.00 5.52 -2.38
N ALA A 264 26.29 5.85 -2.43
CA ALA A 264 27.43 5.04 -2.83
C ALA A 264 27.97 4.40 -1.59
N ARG A 265 28.29 3.13 -1.74
CA ARG A 265 28.92 2.38 -0.66
C ARG A 265 30.16 3.15 -0.23
N LEU A 266 30.23 3.51 1.04
CA LEU A 266 31.39 4.20 1.58
C LEU A 266 32.54 3.19 1.70
N PRO A 267 33.70 3.43 1.06
CA PRO A 267 34.86 2.56 1.17
C PRO A 267 35.27 2.39 2.64
N GLY A 268 35.67 1.18 3.05
CA GLY A 268 36.10 0.90 4.43
C GLY A 268 34.99 0.66 5.45
N SER A 269 33.71 0.77 5.07
CA SER A 269 32.60 0.36 5.94
C SER A 269 32.48 -1.16 5.97
N ALA A 270 32.40 -1.74 7.19
CA ALA A 270 32.05 -3.15 7.37
C ALA A 270 30.69 -3.44 6.71
N SER A 271 30.41 -4.71 6.41
CA SER A 271 29.05 -5.15 6.10
C SER A 271 28.38 -5.70 7.35
N GLY A 272 27.11 -5.38 7.53
CA GLY A 272 26.26 -6.02 8.53
C GLY A 272 25.65 -7.29 7.94
N THR A 273 25.76 -8.41 8.63
CA THR A 273 25.12 -9.66 8.22
C THR A 273 23.61 -9.56 8.40
N CYS A 274 22.85 -10.09 7.45
CA CYS A 274 21.40 -10.23 7.57
C CYS A 274 21.01 -11.66 7.91
N MET A 275 19.90 -11.81 8.63
CA MET A 275 19.20 -13.08 8.73
C MET A 275 18.59 -13.45 7.37
N PRO A 276 18.22 -14.72 7.14
CA PRO A 276 17.41 -15.09 5.99
C PRO A 276 16.19 -14.17 5.87
N ALA A 277 15.93 -13.69 4.66
CA ALA A 277 14.82 -12.77 4.44
C ALA A 277 13.47 -13.51 4.58
N GLY A 278 12.48 -12.79 5.09
CA GLY A 278 11.07 -13.18 4.97
C GLY A 278 10.42 -12.50 3.77
N ASP A 279 9.17 -12.83 3.49
CA ASP A 279 8.44 -12.35 2.31
C ASP A 279 8.35 -10.81 2.21
N SER A 280 8.32 -10.13 3.36
CA SER A 280 8.09 -8.68 3.45
C SER A 280 9.14 -7.92 4.29
N PHE A 281 10.15 -8.61 4.80
CA PHE A 281 11.20 -7.96 5.59
C PHE A 281 12.51 -8.73 5.58
N VAL A 282 13.61 -8.01 5.85
CA VAL A 282 14.92 -8.58 6.15
C VAL A 282 15.52 -7.86 7.35
N GLU A 283 16.00 -8.64 8.32
CA GLU A 283 16.63 -8.11 9.54
C GLU A 283 18.15 -8.22 9.43
N CYS A 284 18.85 -7.13 9.71
CA CYS A 284 20.28 -7.02 9.49
C CYS A 284 20.99 -6.31 10.64
N GLY A 285 22.26 -6.64 10.84
CA GLY A 285 23.15 -5.87 11.69
C GLY A 285 23.43 -4.48 11.10
N VAL A 286 23.48 -3.44 11.93
CA VAL A 286 23.95 -2.12 11.48
C VAL A 286 25.47 -2.18 11.38
N PRO A 287 26.07 -1.90 10.20
CA PRO A 287 27.50 -2.05 10.05
C PRO A 287 28.28 -1.08 10.94
N SER A 288 29.39 -1.55 11.52
CA SER A 288 30.25 -0.73 12.37
C SER A 288 30.72 0.53 11.64
N HIS A 289 30.36 1.70 12.18
CA HIS A 289 30.69 2.99 11.58
C HIS A 289 30.77 4.06 12.67
N SER A 290 31.51 5.15 12.41
CA SER A 290 31.56 6.30 13.32
C SER A 290 30.21 7.01 13.40
N ARG A 291 29.99 7.77 14.49
CA ARG A 291 28.77 8.56 14.68
C ARG A 291 28.56 9.52 13.51
N ALA A 292 27.48 9.31 12.77
CA ALA A 292 27.08 10.13 11.64
C ALA A 292 25.61 9.86 11.29
N THR A 293 25.03 10.75 10.48
CA THR A 293 23.83 10.43 9.72
C THR A 293 24.27 9.79 8.41
N VAL A 294 23.91 8.52 8.24
CA VAL A 294 24.32 7.72 7.09
C VAL A 294 23.09 7.16 6.38
N VAL A 295 23.32 6.49 5.26
CA VAL A 295 22.33 5.65 4.62
C VAL A 295 22.69 4.21 4.85
N LEU A 296 21.74 3.41 5.31
CA LEU A 296 21.85 1.96 5.27
C LEU A 296 21.21 1.46 3.98
N ALA A 297 21.97 0.70 3.20
CA ALA A 297 21.50 0.07 1.98
C ALA A 297 21.62 -1.45 2.12
N VAL A 298 20.65 -2.18 1.59
CA VAL A 298 20.65 -3.64 1.57
C VAL A 298 21.20 -4.12 0.23
N GLU A 299 22.11 -5.08 0.27
CA GLU A 299 22.66 -5.79 -0.88
C GLU A 299 22.33 -7.27 -0.74
N TYR A 300 22.14 -7.96 -1.87
CA TYR A 300 21.80 -9.37 -1.92
C TYR A 300 22.63 -10.10 -2.99
N SER A 301 22.83 -11.39 -2.78
CA SER A 301 23.53 -12.31 -3.69
C SER A 301 22.59 -13.45 -4.03
N ALA A 302 22.06 -13.46 -5.25
CA ALA A 302 21.13 -14.49 -5.72
C ALA A 302 21.79 -15.87 -5.90
N SER A 303 23.11 -15.91 -6.07
CA SER A 303 23.89 -17.14 -6.14
C SER A 303 24.27 -17.71 -4.77
N GLY A 304 23.96 -16.98 -3.68
CA GLY A 304 24.42 -17.33 -2.34
C GLY A 304 25.92 -17.21 -2.12
N SER A 305 26.65 -16.64 -3.07
CA SER A 305 28.08 -16.40 -2.94
C SER A 305 28.34 -15.23 -1.99
N VAL A 306 29.17 -15.45 -0.97
CA VAL A 306 29.66 -14.39 -0.07
C VAL A 306 30.60 -13.41 -0.79
N ASP A 307 31.22 -13.86 -1.89
CA ASP A 307 32.14 -13.08 -2.71
C ASP A 307 31.40 -12.26 -3.80
N GLY A 308 30.11 -12.52 -4.01
CA GLY A 308 29.27 -11.84 -5.00
C GLY A 308 29.07 -12.63 -6.29
N PRO A 309 28.42 -12.04 -7.32
CA PRO A 309 28.09 -10.62 -7.46
C PRO A 309 26.99 -10.14 -6.50
N TRP A 310 27.21 -8.97 -5.90
CA TRP A 310 26.26 -8.33 -5.00
C TRP A 310 25.40 -7.33 -5.77
N LEU A 311 24.10 -7.56 -5.77
CA LEU A 311 23.08 -6.67 -6.29
C LEU A 311 22.50 -5.82 -5.14
N ARG A 312 21.93 -4.67 -5.46
CA ARG A 312 21.36 -3.76 -4.46
C ARG A 312 19.84 -3.82 -4.47
N VAL A 313 19.25 -3.94 -3.29
CA VAL A 313 17.81 -3.82 -3.08
C VAL A 313 17.38 -2.40 -3.44
N GLN A 314 16.32 -2.26 -4.23
CA GLN A 314 15.86 -0.96 -4.71
C GLN A 314 15.32 -0.11 -3.55
N PRO A 315 15.83 1.12 -3.35
CA PRO A 315 15.25 2.08 -2.41
C PRO A 315 14.06 2.78 -3.06
N PHE A 316 12.97 2.98 -2.32
CA PHE A 316 11.78 3.65 -2.89
C PHE A 316 11.79 5.19 -2.76
N TYR A 317 12.47 5.78 -1.76
CA TYR A 317 12.49 7.25 -1.58
C TYR A 317 13.88 7.81 -1.24
N PHE A 318 14.10 9.11 -1.50
CA PHE A 318 15.31 9.83 -1.07
C PHE A 318 15.45 9.90 0.47
N SER A 319 14.37 9.64 1.20
CA SER A 319 14.33 9.57 2.67
C SER A 319 14.58 8.15 3.22
N THR A 320 14.32 7.10 2.44
CA THR A 320 14.49 5.71 2.88
C THR A 320 15.97 5.39 3.13
N GLY A 321 16.23 4.70 4.24
CA GLY A 321 17.58 4.30 4.65
C GLY A 321 18.35 5.30 5.52
N ARG A 322 17.85 6.52 5.79
CA ARG A 322 18.57 7.46 6.69
C ARG A 322 18.61 6.95 8.13
N TYR A 323 19.81 6.62 8.59
CA TYR A 323 20.05 6.11 9.93
C TYR A 323 20.98 7.04 10.70
N ARG A 324 20.59 7.43 11.92
CA ARG A 324 21.44 8.19 12.82
C ARG A 324 22.19 7.26 13.77
N ILE A 325 23.50 7.15 13.60
CA ILE A 325 24.32 6.32 14.48
C ILE A 325 24.59 7.07 15.80
N THR A 326 24.03 6.54 16.88
CA THR A 326 24.07 7.14 18.23
C THR A 326 25.06 6.45 19.18
N GLY A 327 25.76 5.40 18.74
CA GLY A 327 26.79 4.67 19.51
C GLY A 327 28.19 4.79 18.89
N ARG A 328 29.24 4.53 19.68
CA ARG A 328 30.63 4.41 19.18
C ARG A 328 30.87 2.96 18.77
N ALA A 329 31.57 2.71 17.66
CA ALA A 329 32.09 1.38 17.36
C ALA A 329 32.90 0.85 18.56
N GLY A 330 32.48 -0.28 19.14
CA GLY A 330 33.34 -1.10 19.99
C GLY A 330 33.42 -0.80 21.50
N ALA A 331 32.41 -0.24 22.16
CA ALA A 331 32.36 -0.28 23.63
C ALA A 331 31.34 -1.32 24.09
N VAL A 332 31.83 -2.52 24.44
CA VAL A 332 31.05 -3.53 25.16
C VAL A 332 30.68 -2.93 26.53
N THR A 333 29.43 -2.54 26.73
CA THR A 333 28.94 -2.07 28.05
C THR A 333 28.16 -3.15 28.80
N GLY A 334 28.30 -4.43 28.43
CA GLY A 334 27.70 -5.56 29.14
C GLY A 334 28.63 -6.75 29.19
N LEU A 335 29.22 -7.01 30.36
CA LEU A 335 29.91 -8.27 30.64
C LEU A 335 28.85 -9.29 31.06
N ARG A 336 28.56 -10.28 30.21
CA ARG A 336 27.70 -11.41 30.59
C ARG A 336 28.55 -12.39 31.41
N ILE A 337 28.33 -12.43 32.73
CA ILE A 337 28.92 -13.47 33.59
C ILE A 337 28.20 -14.78 33.27
N THR A 338 28.91 -15.71 32.60
CA THR A 338 28.37 -17.02 32.20
C THR A 338 28.58 -18.12 33.25
N SER A 339 29.20 -17.81 34.38
CA SER A 339 29.31 -18.73 35.52
C SER A 339 29.56 -17.98 36.83
N SER A 340 28.77 -18.30 37.86
CA SER A 340 29.11 -18.03 39.25
C SER A 340 30.07 -19.11 39.77
N PRO A 341 31.10 -18.78 40.57
CA PRO A 341 31.93 -19.80 41.19
C PRO A 341 31.08 -20.65 42.15
N ALA A 342 31.35 -21.96 42.17
CA ALA A 342 30.76 -22.87 43.12
C ALA A 342 31.07 -22.40 44.55
N SER A 343 30.03 -22.28 45.35
CA SER A 343 30.11 -22.13 46.80
C SER A 343 31.10 -23.14 47.37
N LEU A 344 32.18 -22.64 47.98
CA LEU A 344 33.06 -23.42 48.84
C LEU A 344 32.27 -23.70 50.13
N VAL A 345 31.61 -24.87 50.16
CA VAL A 345 31.18 -25.48 51.43
C VAL A 345 32.43 -26.14 52.00
N GLN A 346 32.95 -25.57 53.08
CA GLN A 346 33.72 -26.30 54.08
C GLN A 346 33.43 -25.72 55.46
#